data_AF-A0A934XNS6-F1
#
_entry.id   AF-A0A934XNS6-F1
#
_cell.length_a   1.000
_cell.length_b   1.000
_cell.length_c   1.000
_cell.angle_alpha   90.00
_cell.angle_beta   90.00
_cell.angle_gamma   90.00
#
_symmetry.space_group_name_H-M   'P 1'
#
loop_
_entity.id
_entity.type
_entity.pdbx_description
1 polymer ?
#
loop_
_entity_poly.entity_id
_entity_poly.type
_entity_poly.pdbx_seq_one_letter_code
_entity_poly.pdbx_strand_id
1 'polypeptide(L)'
;MSFHLLRRPMSWVILLSLTLATLSFSGRSAAPASGDNAIRLTAPSFVAIANAQEEGDTPTAFPQDEAGISAYFHASNAINLSDVRSIYRVIEAETSDYIIGSVPPANYPERFDVHVYIHRSGWFLAYYLAADPAAKIFDWHAYTSGSIPTLLENVLAVAANAAGVSYPGATYYDFRFPNANRLLLAAEDNRNGSQFQVNLPGSYAYYERSWSLRRAGEQDAHLKLDGVEIAATAGYADGTLTASHCRYHTFEVWNGTTYWPTPASPSSTGCHDERALSDFPDPARPVGAAVRPACAQPERHHCQQRRCGARNRRQSISNPMRLPPASPGSQRGAA
;
A
#
# COMPACT_ATOMS: atom_id res chain seq x y z
N MET A 1 2.37 80.77 -53.13
CA MET A 1 1.96 81.25 -51.79
C MET A 1 1.16 80.15 -51.11
N SER A 2 1.50 79.88 -49.84
CA SER A 2 0.69 79.25 -48.80
C SER A 2 0.38 77.74 -48.84
N PHE A 3 1.34 76.99 -48.31
CA PHE A 3 1.26 75.99 -47.22
C PHE A 3 -0.07 75.47 -46.62
N HIS A 4 -0.01 74.15 -46.40
CA HIS A 4 -0.36 73.35 -45.20
C HIS A 4 -1.78 72.79 -44.95
N LEU A 5 -1.80 71.44 -44.98
CA LEU A 5 -2.34 70.47 -44.00
C LEU A 5 -3.85 70.47 -43.74
N LEU A 6 -4.50 69.30 -43.87
CA LEU A 6 -5.17 68.66 -42.73
C LEU A 6 -5.54 67.18 -43.01
N ARG A 7 -4.85 66.29 -42.28
CA ARG A 7 -5.36 65.10 -41.59
C ARG A 7 -6.44 64.21 -42.25
N ARG A 8 -6.00 63.03 -42.69
CA ARG A 8 -6.64 61.75 -42.34
C ARG A 8 -6.35 61.48 -40.84
N PRO A 9 -7.23 60.85 -40.02
CA PRO A 9 -7.74 59.49 -40.25
C PRO A 9 -9.13 59.16 -39.62
N MET A 10 -9.79 58.08 -40.05
CA MET A 10 -10.54 57.11 -39.20
C MET A 10 -11.49 56.29 -40.07
N SER A 11 -11.01 55.15 -40.55
CA SER A 11 -11.87 54.08 -41.06
C SER A 11 -11.21 52.75 -40.74
N TRP A 12 -11.02 52.48 -39.45
CA TRP A 12 -10.56 51.19 -38.93
C TRP A 12 -11.36 50.87 -37.65
N VAL A 13 -12.59 50.41 -37.83
CA VAL A 13 -13.32 49.64 -36.80
C VAL A 13 -14.06 48.52 -37.54
N ILE A 14 -13.32 47.52 -38.00
CA ILE A 14 -13.86 46.23 -38.41
C ILE A 14 -12.95 45.16 -37.79
N LEU A 15 -13.58 44.19 -37.14
CA LEU A 15 -13.05 42.94 -36.59
C LEU A 15 -12.18 43.03 -35.31
N LEU A 16 -12.84 43.06 -34.15
CA LEU A 16 -12.32 42.49 -32.91
C LEU A 16 -13.36 41.54 -32.28
N SER A 17 -13.72 40.51 -33.04
CA SER A 17 -14.50 39.37 -32.55
C SER A 17 -13.82 38.09 -33.01
N LEU A 18 -12.61 37.86 -32.49
CA LEU A 18 -11.85 36.63 -32.70
C LEU A 18 -11.63 35.96 -31.33
N THR A 19 -12.62 35.15 -30.97
CA THR A 19 -12.47 33.86 -30.25
C THR A 19 -11.27 33.73 -29.31
N LEU A 20 -11.43 34.17 -28.07
CA LEU A 20 -10.64 33.69 -26.93
C LEU A 20 -11.57 32.87 -26.01
N ALA A 21 -12.06 31.75 -26.53
CA ALA A 21 -12.72 30.70 -25.76
C ALA A 21 -11.94 29.39 -25.94
N THR A 22 -10.64 29.44 -25.62
CA THR A 22 -9.83 28.24 -25.45
C THR A 22 -9.03 28.42 -24.16
N LEU A 23 -8.95 27.34 -23.37
CA LEU A 23 -8.33 27.23 -22.04
C LEU A 23 -9.17 27.67 -20.83
N SER A 24 -10.30 26.99 -20.63
CA SER A 24 -10.78 26.65 -19.28
C SER A 24 -11.29 25.20 -19.24
N PHE A 25 -10.51 24.27 -19.78
CA PHE A 25 -10.60 22.85 -19.41
C PHE A 25 -9.51 22.57 -18.37
N SER A 26 -9.46 23.38 -17.31
CA SER A 26 -8.88 22.88 -16.06
C SER A 26 -9.84 21.81 -15.59
N GLY A 27 -9.40 20.54 -15.65
CA GLY A 27 -10.15 19.41 -15.14
C GLY A 27 -10.77 19.81 -13.81
N ARG A 28 -12.10 19.84 -13.77
CA ARG A 28 -12.83 20.18 -12.56
C ARG A 28 -12.46 19.07 -11.59
N SER A 29 -11.53 19.33 -10.66
CA SER A 29 -11.22 18.39 -9.60
C SER A 29 -12.55 17.98 -9.00
N ALA A 30 -12.81 16.67 -8.98
CA ALA A 30 -13.99 16.15 -8.31
C ALA A 30 -14.06 16.76 -6.91
N ALA A 31 -15.26 17.09 -6.44
CA ALA A 31 -15.43 17.56 -5.08
C ALA A 31 -14.77 16.52 -4.14
N PRO A 32 -14.04 16.96 -3.10
CA PRO A 32 -13.39 16.04 -2.19
C PRO A 32 -14.43 15.06 -1.63
N ALA A 33 -14.13 13.77 -1.70
CA ALA A 33 -14.93 12.75 -1.06
C ALA A 33 -14.99 13.05 0.46
N SER A 34 -16.18 12.99 1.06
CA SER A 34 -16.34 13.16 2.51
C SER A 34 -15.54 12.10 3.27
N GLY A 35 -15.01 12.47 4.43
CA GLY A 35 -14.35 11.53 5.36
C GLY A 35 -15.28 10.44 5.90
N ASP A 36 -16.58 10.51 5.58
CA ASP A 36 -17.59 9.47 5.87
C ASP A 36 -17.42 8.23 5.00
N ASN A 37 -16.62 8.28 3.94
CA ASN A 37 -16.31 7.12 3.09
C ASN A 37 -15.22 6.20 3.68
N ALA A 38 -14.81 6.43 4.93
CA ALA A 38 -13.85 5.59 5.62
C ALA A 38 -14.52 4.32 6.16
N ILE A 39 -13.90 3.17 5.92
CA ILE A 39 -14.30 1.88 6.49
C ILE A 39 -13.98 1.90 7.97
N ARG A 40 -14.97 1.59 8.82
CA ARG A 40 -14.75 1.44 10.27
C ARG A 40 -13.99 0.16 10.55
N LEU A 41 -12.90 0.27 11.30
CA LEU A 41 -12.19 -0.89 11.83
C LEU A 41 -12.76 -1.26 13.20
N THR A 42 -13.11 -2.54 13.38
CA THR A 42 -13.75 -3.06 14.58
C THR A 42 -13.09 -4.38 14.92
N ALA A 43 -12.67 -4.58 16.17
CA ALA A 43 -12.13 -5.88 16.55
C ALA A 43 -13.25 -6.94 16.61
N PRO A 44 -12.95 -8.20 16.29
CA PRO A 44 -13.83 -9.32 16.60
C PRO A 44 -14.16 -9.34 18.10
N SER A 45 -15.36 -9.78 18.47
CA SER A 45 -15.85 -9.71 19.86
C SER A 45 -15.03 -10.49 20.88
N PHE A 46 -14.23 -11.46 20.43
CA PHE A 46 -13.35 -12.25 21.28
C PHE A 46 -11.93 -11.68 21.39
N VAL A 47 -11.60 -10.62 20.65
CA VAL A 47 -10.31 -9.94 20.72
C VAL A 47 -10.42 -8.84 21.78
N ALA A 48 -9.69 -9.00 22.87
CA ALA A 48 -9.57 -7.95 23.87
C ALA A 48 -8.80 -6.75 23.27
N ILE A 49 -9.49 -5.62 23.09
CA ILE A 49 -8.85 -4.37 22.69
C ILE A 49 -8.22 -3.73 23.94
N ALA A 50 -7.07 -3.07 23.81
CA ALA A 50 -6.50 -2.28 24.90
C ALA A 50 -7.56 -1.35 25.52
N ASN A 51 -7.81 -1.53 26.82
CA ASN A 51 -8.86 -0.90 27.65
C ASN A 51 -10.27 -1.52 27.65
N ALA A 52 -10.50 -2.68 27.02
CA ALA A 52 -11.75 -3.43 27.14
C ALA A 52 -11.52 -4.76 27.89
N GLN A 53 -12.19 -4.91 29.04
CA GLN A 53 -12.23 -6.16 29.78
C GLN A 53 -13.42 -6.98 29.30
N GLU A 54 -13.23 -7.80 28.27
CA GLU A 54 -14.12 -8.93 27.99
C GLU A 54 -13.27 -10.16 27.68
N GLU A 55 -13.37 -11.16 28.54
CA GLU A 55 -12.94 -12.54 28.28
C GLU A 55 -13.99 -13.17 27.35
N GLY A 56 -13.89 -12.90 26.05
CA GLY A 56 -14.46 -13.79 25.06
C GLY A 56 -13.54 -15.00 24.89
N ASP A 57 -14.11 -16.21 24.82
CA ASP A 57 -13.35 -17.40 24.42
C ASP A 57 -12.81 -17.16 23.00
N THR A 58 -11.53 -16.78 22.92
CA THR A 58 -10.82 -16.66 21.64
C THR A 58 -10.89 -18.03 20.95
N PRO A 59 -11.40 -18.11 19.71
CA PRO A 59 -11.39 -19.36 18.97
C PRO A 59 -9.98 -19.96 18.97
N THR A 60 -9.88 -21.28 19.17
CA THR A 60 -8.59 -21.97 19.27
C THR A 60 -7.70 -21.63 18.07
N ALA A 61 -6.42 -21.29 18.33
CA ALA A 61 -5.43 -20.99 17.31
C ALA A 61 -5.80 -19.83 16.35
N PHE A 62 -6.55 -18.85 16.85
CA PHE A 62 -6.86 -17.65 16.10
C PHE A 62 -5.58 -16.87 15.71
N PRO A 63 -5.38 -16.47 14.44
CA PRO A 63 -4.09 -16.02 13.91
C PRO A 63 -3.73 -14.55 14.26
N GLN A 64 -3.98 -14.12 15.50
CA GLN A 64 -3.74 -12.73 15.92
C GLN A 64 -2.27 -12.29 15.83
N ASP A 65 -1.33 -13.21 15.99
CA ASP A 65 0.11 -12.90 16.06
C ASP A 65 0.77 -12.80 14.67
N GLU A 66 0.10 -13.29 13.63
CA GLU A 66 0.59 -13.26 12.25
C GLU A 66 -0.27 -12.40 11.32
N ALA A 67 -1.53 -12.14 11.67
CA ALA A 67 -2.44 -11.39 10.82
C ALA A 67 -2.09 -9.90 10.78
N GLY A 68 -2.24 -9.31 9.60
CA GLY A 68 -2.21 -7.86 9.37
C GLY A 68 -3.62 -7.32 9.16
N ILE A 69 -3.80 -6.58 8.06
CA ILE A 69 -5.14 -6.18 7.63
C ILE A 69 -6.00 -7.42 7.36
N SER A 70 -7.18 -7.40 7.94
CA SER A 70 -8.09 -8.53 7.97
C SER A 70 -9.52 -8.08 7.70
N ALA A 71 -10.28 -8.98 7.08
CA ALA A 71 -11.72 -8.89 6.93
C ALA A 71 -12.35 -10.15 7.56
N TYR A 72 -13.48 -10.01 8.22
CA TYR A 72 -14.11 -11.14 8.91
C TYR A 72 -15.64 -11.02 8.95
N PHE A 73 -16.29 -12.14 9.16
CA PHE A 73 -17.70 -12.20 9.54
C PHE A 73 -17.97 -13.44 10.41
N HIS A 74 -19.13 -13.45 11.06
CA HIS A 74 -19.61 -14.60 11.84
C HIS A 74 -20.93 -15.09 11.26
N ALA A 75 -20.97 -16.32 10.78
CA ALA A 75 -22.18 -17.00 10.37
C ALA A 75 -22.97 -17.48 11.61
N SER A 76 -24.30 -17.51 11.52
CA SER A 76 -25.14 -18.03 12.61
C SER A 76 -25.10 -19.56 12.75
N ASN A 77 -24.64 -20.26 11.71
CA ASN A 77 -24.65 -21.71 11.64
C ASN A 77 -23.24 -22.26 11.88
N ALA A 78 -23.17 -23.45 12.47
CA ALA A 78 -21.93 -24.20 12.54
C ALA A 78 -21.45 -24.60 11.14
N ILE A 79 -20.14 -24.59 10.94
CA ILE A 79 -19.50 -24.88 9.66
C ILE A 79 -18.97 -26.30 9.67
N ASN A 80 -19.29 -27.05 8.62
CA ASN A 80 -18.63 -28.32 8.34
C ASN A 80 -17.34 -28.05 7.55
N LEU A 81 -16.19 -28.29 8.18
CA LEU A 81 -14.88 -27.94 7.62
C LEU A 81 -14.55 -28.72 6.34
N SER A 82 -15.14 -29.90 6.14
CA SER A 82 -14.95 -30.66 4.89
C SER A 82 -15.47 -29.92 3.66
N ASP A 83 -16.50 -29.08 3.82
CA ASP A 83 -17.19 -28.43 2.71
C ASP A 83 -16.36 -27.27 2.15
N VAL A 84 -15.58 -26.62 3.02
CA VAL A 84 -14.69 -25.51 2.65
C VAL A 84 -13.29 -25.98 2.24
N ARG A 85 -12.88 -27.21 2.56
CA ARG A 85 -11.52 -27.72 2.30
C ARG A 85 -11.03 -27.48 0.86
N SER A 86 -11.92 -27.62 -0.11
CA SER A 86 -11.60 -27.52 -1.54
C SER A 86 -11.22 -26.13 -2.02
N ILE A 87 -11.51 -25.07 -1.25
CA ILE A 87 -11.16 -23.69 -1.66
C ILE A 87 -9.68 -23.38 -1.41
N TYR A 88 -9.03 -24.11 -0.52
CA TYR A 88 -7.63 -23.89 -0.14
C TYR A 88 -6.70 -24.43 -1.22
N ARG A 89 -5.75 -23.60 -1.66
CA ARG A 89 -4.61 -24.08 -2.45
C ARG A 89 -3.61 -24.79 -1.54
N VAL A 90 -3.30 -24.17 -0.41
CA VAL A 90 -2.42 -24.72 0.62
C VAL A 90 -3.17 -24.74 1.94
N ILE A 91 -3.10 -25.85 2.66
CA ILE A 91 -3.65 -25.98 4.01
C ILE A 91 -2.46 -26.03 4.96
N GLU A 92 -2.41 -25.09 5.88
CA GLU A 92 -1.34 -24.96 6.88
C GLU A 92 -1.66 -25.79 8.12
N ALA A 93 -2.91 -25.71 8.58
CA ALA A 93 -3.42 -26.57 9.64
C ALA A 93 -4.91 -26.87 9.45
N GLU A 94 -5.30 -28.07 9.83
CA GLU A 94 -6.70 -28.51 9.89
C GLU A 94 -6.87 -29.39 11.12
N THR A 95 -7.89 -29.07 11.91
CA THR A 95 -8.26 -29.79 13.12
C THR A 95 -9.75 -30.09 13.09
N SER A 96 -10.29 -30.66 14.17
CA SER A 96 -11.75 -30.78 14.33
C SER A 96 -12.46 -29.44 14.48
N ASP A 97 -11.74 -28.36 14.80
CA ASP A 97 -12.33 -27.08 15.20
C ASP A 97 -12.10 -25.97 14.19
N TYR A 98 -11.00 -26.01 13.45
CA TYR A 98 -10.71 -25.02 12.41
C TYR A 98 -9.89 -25.59 11.26
N ILE A 99 -9.90 -24.84 10.16
CA ILE A 99 -8.99 -24.97 9.02
C ILE A 99 -8.39 -23.61 8.72
N ILE A 100 -7.10 -23.58 8.43
CA ILE A 100 -6.35 -22.39 8.05
C ILE A 100 -5.38 -22.68 6.92
N GLY A 101 -5.22 -21.73 6.02
CA GLY A 101 -4.31 -21.83 4.90
C GLY A 101 -4.54 -20.76 3.85
N SER A 102 -3.96 -20.94 2.67
CA SER A 102 -4.00 -19.96 1.59
C SER A 102 -5.11 -20.29 0.57
N VAL A 103 -5.91 -19.27 0.24
CA VAL A 103 -7.00 -19.34 -0.75
C VAL A 103 -6.66 -18.41 -1.91
N PRO A 104 -6.65 -18.90 -3.16
CA PRO A 104 -6.26 -18.09 -4.28
C PRO A 104 -7.39 -17.19 -4.77
N PRO A 105 -7.19 -15.86 -4.82
CA PRO A 105 -8.15 -15.01 -5.50
C PRO A 105 -8.13 -15.26 -7.01
N ALA A 106 -9.31 -15.19 -7.63
CA ALA A 106 -9.46 -15.47 -9.05
C ALA A 106 -8.65 -14.51 -9.92
N ASN A 107 -7.88 -15.06 -10.87
CA ASN A 107 -7.03 -14.31 -11.81
C ASN A 107 -5.84 -13.55 -11.19
N TYR A 108 -5.41 -13.91 -9.98
CA TYR A 108 -4.20 -13.38 -9.38
C TYR A 108 -3.07 -14.43 -9.29
N PRO A 109 -1.80 -14.01 -9.34
CA PRO A 109 -0.67 -14.90 -9.05
C PRO A 109 -0.58 -15.24 -7.56
N GLU A 110 0.11 -16.33 -7.23
CA GLU A 110 0.13 -16.93 -5.87
C GLU A 110 0.57 -15.98 -4.75
N ARG A 111 1.35 -14.93 -5.05
CA ARG A 111 1.73 -13.90 -4.06
C ARG A 111 0.55 -13.12 -3.47
N PHE A 112 -0.62 -13.20 -4.09
CA PHE A 112 -1.87 -12.59 -3.63
C PHE A 112 -2.80 -13.61 -2.95
N ASP A 113 -2.34 -14.84 -2.72
CA ASP A 113 -3.14 -15.77 -1.95
C ASP A 113 -3.47 -15.16 -0.58
N VAL A 114 -4.76 -15.21 -0.26
CA VAL A 114 -5.30 -14.67 0.97
C VAL A 114 -5.27 -15.79 2.00
N HIS A 115 -4.74 -15.52 3.19
CA HIS A 115 -4.83 -16.50 4.27
C HIS A 115 -6.25 -16.46 4.80
N VAL A 116 -6.85 -17.64 4.97
CA VAL A 116 -8.21 -17.78 5.44
C VAL A 116 -8.21 -18.72 6.63
N TYR A 117 -8.83 -18.27 7.71
CA TYR A 117 -9.14 -19.07 8.90
C TYR A 117 -10.65 -19.26 8.97
N ILE A 118 -11.09 -20.51 9.09
CA ILE A 118 -12.51 -20.87 9.25
C ILE A 118 -12.64 -21.77 10.47
N HIS A 119 -13.46 -21.33 11.43
CA HIS A 119 -13.78 -22.09 12.63
C HIS A 119 -15.18 -22.71 12.54
N ARG A 120 -15.35 -23.91 13.08
CA ARG A 120 -16.62 -24.65 13.11
C ARG A 120 -17.77 -23.89 13.76
N SER A 121 -17.48 -22.89 14.60
CA SER A 121 -18.50 -22.08 15.28
C SER A 121 -19.15 -21.03 14.38
N GLY A 122 -18.63 -20.81 13.16
CA GLY A 122 -19.15 -19.79 12.24
C GLY A 122 -18.21 -18.62 11.98
N TRP A 123 -17.01 -18.57 12.58
CA TRP A 123 -16.05 -17.50 12.31
C TRP A 123 -15.32 -17.72 10.99
N PHE A 124 -15.32 -16.70 10.15
CA PHE A 124 -14.52 -16.60 8.94
C PHE A 124 -13.63 -15.37 9.05
N LEU A 125 -12.34 -15.55 8.79
CA LEU A 125 -11.35 -14.48 8.75
C LEU A 125 -10.51 -14.65 7.49
N ALA A 126 -10.39 -13.59 6.71
CA ALA A 126 -9.49 -13.48 5.58
C ALA A 126 -8.48 -12.37 5.87
N TYR A 127 -7.19 -12.63 5.69
CA TYR A 127 -6.14 -11.69 6.03
C TYR A 127 -4.93 -11.80 5.12
N TYR A 128 -4.17 -10.71 5.08
CA TYR A 128 -2.77 -10.76 4.69
C TYR A 128 -1.88 -10.76 5.93
N LEU A 129 -0.67 -11.29 5.79
CA LEU A 129 0.29 -11.38 6.88
C LEU A 129 0.66 -9.99 7.40
N ALA A 130 1.10 -9.90 8.65
CA ALA A 130 1.47 -8.65 9.27
C ALA A 130 2.60 -7.90 8.51
N ALA A 131 3.45 -8.65 7.81
CA ALA A 131 4.53 -8.10 6.99
C ALA A 131 4.05 -7.52 5.64
N ASP A 132 2.86 -7.89 5.16
CA ASP A 132 2.30 -7.36 3.91
C ASP A 132 1.72 -5.95 4.11
N PRO A 133 1.83 -5.06 3.12
CA PRO A 133 1.17 -3.76 3.16
C PRO A 133 -0.35 -3.92 3.10
N ALA A 134 -1.08 -3.07 3.84
CA ALA A 134 -2.53 -3.08 3.85
C ALA A 134 -3.14 -2.84 2.47
N ALA A 135 -2.50 -2.04 1.62
CA ALA A 135 -2.93 -1.80 0.25
C ALA A 135 -2.92 -3.06 -0.64
N LYS A 136 -2.33 -4.18 -0.23
CA LYS A 136 -2.41 -5.44 -0.97
C LYS A 136 -3.87 -5.95 -1.13
N ILE A 137 -4.81 -5.44 -0.33
CA ILE A 137 -6.23 -5.83 -0.38
C ILE A 137 -6.99 -5.39 -1.63
N PHE A 138 -6.50 -4.44 -2.43
CA PHE A 138 -7.24 -3.97 -3.61
C PHE A 138 -7.51 -5.10 -4.61
N ASP A 139 -8.78 -5.29 -4.98
CA ASP A 139 -9.11 -6.11 -6.15
C ASP A 139 -9.14 -5.24 -7.42
N TRP A 140 -7.96 -5.12 -8.04
CA TRP A 140 -7.77 -4.43 -9.31
C TRP A 140 -8.46 -5.07 -10.52
N HIS A 141 -8.90 -6.32 -10.46
CA HIS A 141 -9.66 -6.96 -11.54
C HIS A 141 -11.15 -6.61 -11.46
N ALA A 142 -11.67 -6.44 -10.25
CA ALA A 142 -13.05 -6.06 -10.01
C ALA A 142 -13.24 -4.53 -9.89
N TYR A 143 -12.16 -3.76 -9.72
CA TYR A 143 -12.21 -2.30 -9.64
C TYR A 143 -12.88 -1.67 -10.86
N THR A 144 -13.86 -0.80 -10.59
CA THR A 144 -14.56 0.03 -11.58
C THR A 144 -14.77 1.43 -11.00
N SER A 145 -14.96 2.44 -11.86
CA SER A 145 -15.22 3.81 -11.44
C SER A 145 -16.53 3.89 -10.63
N GLY A 146 -16.41 3.85 -9.31
CA GLY A 146 -17.55 3.90 -8.37
C GLY A 146 -17.55 2.80 -7.29
N SER A 147 -16.69 1.79 -7.39
CA SER A 147 -16.53 0.77 -6.34
C SER A 147 -15.07 0.35 -6.19
N ILE A 148 -14.63 0.24 -4.93
CA ILE A 148 -13.30 -0.24 -4.56
C ILE A 148 -13.49 -1.60 -3.86
N PRO A 149 -13.55 -2.71 -4.62
CA PRO A 149 -13.65 -4.04 -4.03
C PRO A 149 -12.31 -4.48 -3.42
N THR A 150 -12.39 -5.42 -2.48
CA THR A 150 -11.21 -6.03 -1.89
C THR A 150 -11.11 -7.53 -2.17
N LEU A 151 -9.88 -8.01 -2.23
CA LEU A 151 -9.56 -9.44 -2.31
C LEU A 151 -10.05 -10.21 -1.09
N LEU A 152 -10.00 -9.59 0.10
CA LEU A 152 -10.43 -10.22 1.34
C LEU A 152 -11.95 -10.51 1.31
N GLU A 153 -12.77 -9.55 0.88
CA GLU A 153 -14.22 -9.74 0.75
C GLU A 153 -14.58 -10.79 -0.31
N ASN A 154 -13.88 -10.77 -1.45
CA ASN A 154 -14.13 -11.73 -2.52
C ASN A 154 -13.80 -13.15 -2.09
N VAL A 155 -12.69 -13.35 -1.38
CA VAL A 155 -12.31 -14.66 -0.83
C VAL A 155 -13.28 -15.10 0.27
N LEU A 156 -13.75 -14.20 1.14
CA LEU A 156 -14.77 -14.52 2.14
C LEU A 156 -16.10 -14.93 1.50
N ALA A 157 -16.51 -14.29 0.40
CA ALA A 157 -17.70 -14.68 -0.34
C ALA A 157 -17.59 -16.09 -0.93
N VAL A 158 -16.42 -16.45 -1.47
CA VAL A 158 -16.13 -17.82 -1.95
C VAL A 158 -16.19 -18.82 -0.79
N ALA A 159 -15.58 -18.51 0.35
CA ALA A 159 -15.59 -19.36 1.53
C ALA A 159 -17.00 -19.57 2.10
N ALA A 160 -17.80 -18.50 2.19
CA ALA A 160 -19.20 -18.56 2.62
C ALA A 160 -20.04 -19.45 1.70
N ASN A 161 -19.88 -19.30 0.38
CA ASN A 161 -20.56 -20.12 -0.61
C ASN A 161 -20.18 -21.61 -0.50
N ALA A 162 -18.88 -21.91 -0.33
CA ALA A 162 -18.42 -23.29 -0.11
C ALA A 162 -18.97 -23.90 1.18
N ALA A 163 -19.10 -23.11 2.23
CA ALA A 163 -19.69 -23.52 3.51
C ALA A 163 -21.23 -23.63 3.49
N GLY A 164 -21.90 -23.23 2.41
CA GLY A 164 -23.36 -23.21 2.34
C GLY A 164 -24.01 -22.18 3.28
N VAL A 165 -23.33 -21.08 3.60
CA VAL A 165 -23.84 -20.01 4.46
C VAL A 165 -23.98 -18.67 3.71
N SER A 166 -24.89 -17.82 4.17
CA SER A 166 -25.04 -16.47 3.62
C SER A 166 -23.85 -15.58 3.99
N TYR A 167 -23.35 -14.81 3.03
CA TYR A 167 -22.32 -13.79 3.27
C TYR A 167 -22.98 -12.42 3.55
N PRO A 168 -22.93 -11.89 4.78
CA PRO A 168 -23.58 -10.63 5.13
C PRO A 168 -22.75 -9.39 4.77
N GLY A 169 -21.58 -9.57 4.15
CA GLY A 169 -20.51 -8.57 4.08
C GLY A 169 -19.48 -8.78 5.18
N ALA A 170 -18.35 -8.09 5.08
CA ALA A 170 -17.26 -8.20 6.04
C ALA A 170 -17.14 -6.96 6.93
N THR A 171 -16.62 -7.19 8.13
CA THR A 171 -16.05 -6.15 9.00
C THR A 171 -14.54 -6.21 8.90
N TYR A 172 -13.86 -5.09 9.07
CA TYR A 172 -12.41 -5.00 8.96
C TYR A 172 -11.73 -4.78 10.30
N TYR A 173 -10.51 -5.29 10.44
CA TYR A 173 -9.62 -5.04 11.57
C TYR A 173 -8.16 -5.17 11.13
N ASP A 174 -7.24 -4.47 11.79
CA ASP A 174 -5.80 -4.65 11.57
C ASP A 174 -5.14 -5.05 12.90
N PHE A 175 -4.70 -6.30 12.99
CA PHE A 175 -4.14 -6.86 14.23
C PHE A 175 -2.81 -6.21 14.63
N ARG A 176 -2.10 -5.57 13.69
CA ARG A 176 -0.87 -4.82 13.99
C ARG A 176 -1.15 -3.52 14.71
N PHE A 177 -2.33 -2.94 14.48
CA PHE A 177 -2.69 -1.60 14.91
C PHE A 177 -4.03 -1.61 15.64
N PRO A 178 -4.09 -2.16 16.87
CA PRO A 178 -5.35 -2.31 17.61
C PRO A 178 -6.06 -0.99 17.92
N ASN A 179 -5.34 0.13 17.86
CA ASN A 179 -5.87 1.48 18.06
C ASN A 179 -6.34 2.15 16.76
N ALA A 180 -6.18 1.52 15.60
CA ALA A 180 -6.73 2.00 14.34
C ALA A 180 -8.23 1.73 14.29
N ASN A 181 -9.02 2.76 13.96
CA ASN A 181 -10.48 2.68 13.94
C ASN A 181 -11.09 3.02 12.57
N ARG A 182 -10.25 3.38 11.59
CA ARG A 182 -10.64 3.83 10.26
C ARG A 182 -9.62 3.35 9.23
N LEU A 183 -10.13 2.91 8.09
CA LEU A 183 -9.38 2.62 6.87
C LEU A 183 -9.94 3.49 5.75
N LEU A 184 -9.08 4.24 5.08
CA LEU A 184 -9.43 5.01 3.88
C LEU A 184 -8.85 4.31 2.66
N LEU A 185 -9.71 4.01 1.69
CA LEU A 185 -9.28 3.52 0.38
C LEU A 185 -9.47 4.62 -0.66
N ALA A 186 -8.45 4.82 -1.49
CA ALA A 186 -8.48 5.70 -2.63
C ALA A 186 -7.84 4.99 -3.81
N ALA A 187 -8.47 5.09 -4.98
CA ALA A 187 -8.00 4.45 -6.20
C ALA A 187 -8.30 5.36 -7.39
N GLU A 188 -7.41 5.32 -8.37
CA GLU A 188 -7.54 6.03 -9.64
C GLU A 188 -6.97 5.15 -10.74
N ASP A 189 -7.50 5.30 -11.95
CA ASP A 189 -6.98 4.69 -13.18
C ASP A 189 -6.66 5.77 -14.21
N ASN A 190 -6.13 5.38 -15.37
CA ASN A 190 -5.83 6.31 -16.47
C ASN A 190 -7.03 6.58 -17.39
N ARG A 191 -8.22 6.07 -17.06
CA ARG A 191 -9.45 6.20 -17.87
C ARG A 191 -10.34 7.32 -17.34
N ASN A 192 -10.40 7.49 -16.02
CA ASN A 192 -11.30 8.42 -15.34
C ASN A 192 -10.58 9.56 -14.63
N GLY A 193 -9.26 9.53 -14.66
CA GLY A 193 -8.35 10.54 -14.17
C GLY A 193 -6.94 10.09 -14.52
N SER A 194 -5.95 10.71 -13.91
CA SER A 194 -4.61 10.15 -13.79
C SER A 194 -3.97 10.58 -12.48
N GLN A 195 -4.75 11.24 -11.62
CA GLN A 195 -4.27 11.81 -10.39
C GLN A 195 -5.43 12.04 -9.42
N PHE A 196 -5.13 11.91 -8.13
CA PHE A 196 -6.02 12.32 -7.06
C PHE A 196 -5.21 12.99 -5.96
N GLN A 197 -5.89 13.81 -5.16
CA GLN A 197 -5.28 14.53 -4.05
C GLN A 197 -5.84 14.02 -2.74
N VAL A 198 -4.95 13.80 -1.77
CA VAL A 198 -5.31 13.42 -0.42
C VAL A 198 -4.85 14.49 0.54
N ASN A 199 -5.80 15.00 1.32
CA ASN A 199 -5.51 15.79 2.50
C ASN A 199 -5.41 14.86 3.71
N LEU A 200 -4.28 14.87 4.40
CA LEU A 200 -4.03 14.12 5.63
C LEU A 200 -3.97 15.09 6.82
N PRO A 201 -5.10 15.37 7.50
CA PRO A 201 -5.12 16.30 8.61
C PRO A 201 -4.24 15.80 9.77
N GLY A 202 -3.46 16.69 10.36
CA GLY A 202 -2.62 16.38 11.53
C GLY A 202 -3.40 16.01 12.80
N SER A 203 -4.74 16.09 12.78
CA SER A 203 -5.62 15.64 13.86
C SER A 203 -5.79 14.11 13.91
N TYR A 204 -5.35 13.38 12.88
CA TYR A 204 -5.39 11.93 12.84
C TYR A 204 -4.01 11.32 13.11
N ALA A 205 -4.00 10.20 13.83
CA ALA A 205 -2.86 9.29 13.85
C ALA A 205 -2.94 8.37 12.63
N TYR A 206 -1.86 8.31 11.85
CA TYR A 206 -1.74 7.45 10.68
C TYR A 206 -0.81 6.28 11.01
N TYR A 207 -1.40 5.11 11.28
CA TYR A 207 -0.65 3.90 11.61
C TYR A 207 0.07 3.31 10.39
N GLU A 208 -0.60 3.31 9.24
CA GLU A 208 -0.01 2.90 7.97
C GLU A 208 -0.48 3.81 6.82
N ARG A 209 0.41 3.99 5.85
CA ARG A 209 0.10 4.46 4.50
C ARG A 209 0.77 3.50 3.53
N SER A 210 0.01 2.92 2.62
CA SER A 210 0.51 1.97 1.63
C SER A 210 -0.14 2.19 0.28
N TRP A 211 0.46 1.62 -0.74
CA TRP A 211 0.01 1.70 -2.13
C TRP A 211 0.04 0.31 -2.76
N SER A 212 -0.82 0.14 -3.77
CA SER A 212 -0.85 -1.02 -4.64
C SER A 212 -1.04 -0.52 -6.07
N LEU A 213 -0.46 -1.22 -7.03
CA LEU A 213 -0.37 -0.81 -8.42
C LEU A 213 -0.50 -2.04 -9.30
N ARG A 214 -1.37 -1.94 -10.31
CA ARG A 214 -1.54 -2.96 -11.34
C ARG A 214 -1.37 -2.34 -12.72
N ARG A 215 -0.62 -3.03 -13.57
CA ARG A 215 -0.59 -2.79 -15.01
C ARG A 215 -1.93 -3.11 -15.66
N ALA A 216 -2.48 -2.13 -16.37
CA ALA A 216 -3.63 -2.31 -17.26
C ALA A 216 -3.19 -2.24 -18.73
N GLY A 217 -3.20 -3.39 -19.42
CA GLY A 217 -2.87 -3.48 -20.85
C GLY A 217 -1.40 -3.80 -21.14
N GLU A 218 -0.85 -3.21 -22.20
CA GLU A 218 0.48 -3.55 -22.72
C GLU A 218 1.63 -2.68 -22.16
N GLN A 219 1.29 -1.60 -21.47
CA GLN A 219 2.25 -0.63 -20.94
C GLN A 219 2.44 -0.81 -19.44
N ASP A 220 3.63 -0.47 -18.94
CA ASP A 220 3.92 -0.52 -17.50
C ASP A 220 3.11 0.55 -16.76
N ALA A 221 2.70 0.22 -15.54
CA ALA A 221 2.04 1.16 -14.65
C ALA A 221 3.08 1.85 -13.78
N HIS A 222 2.93 3.17 -13.61
CA HIS A 222 3.80 3.98 -12.78
C HIS A 222 2.98 4.74 -11.74
N LEU A 223 3.62 5.04 -10.61
CA LEU A 223 3.05 5.81 -9.50
C LEU A 223 4.01 6.91 -9.09
N LYS A 224 3.49 8.14 -9.06
CA LYS A 224 4.15 9.32 -8.50
C LYS A 224 3.47 9.77 -7.22
N LEU A 225 4.30 10.29 -6.32
CA LEU A 225 3.89 11.04 -5.14
C LEU A 225 4.55 12.41 -5.22
N ASP A 226 3.73 13.46 -5.29
CA ASP A 226 4.18 14.85 -5.36
C ASP A 226 5.19 15.11 -6.50
N GLY A 227 4.92 14.50 -7.66
CA GLY A 227 5.74 14.61 -8.86
C GLY A 227 6.97 13.68 -8.89
N VAL A 228 7.26 12.97 -7.80
CA VAL A 228 8.38 12.02 -7.71
C VAL A 228 7.87 10.60 -7.97
N GLU A 229 8.44 9.90 -8.94
CA GLU A 229 8.10 8.49 -9.19
C GLU A 229 8.59 7.63 -8.03
N ILE A 230 7.66 6.91 -7.40
CA ILE A 230 7.92 6.04 -6.25
C ILE A 230 7.77 4.55 -6.59
N ALA A 231 7.13 4.21 -7.71
CA ALA A 231 7.01 2.84 -8.18
C ALA A 231 6.73 2.73 -9.68
N ALA A 232 7.16 1.62 -10.28
CA ALA A 232 6.80 1.18 -11.62
C ALA A 232 6.64 -0.34 -11.66
N THR A 233 5.73 -0.87 -12.48
CA THR A 233 5.53 -2.32 -12.61
C THR A 233 5.00 -2.75 -13.97
N ALA A 234 5.51 -3.89 -14.46
CA ALA A 234 4.98 -4.61 -15.62
C ALA A 234 3.91 -5.64 -15.24
N GLY A 235 3.42 -5.63 -14.00
CA GLY A 235 2.42 -6.57 -13.50
C GLY A 235 1.71 -6.00 -12.28
N TYR A 236 2.11 -6.44 -11.10
CA TYR A 236 1.61 -5.91 -9.83
C TYR A 236 2.77 -5.45 -8.96
N ALA A 237 2.57 -4.39 -8.19
CA ALA A 237 3.50 -3.94 -7.16
C ALA A 237 2.70 -3.34 -6.00
N ASP A 238 3.26 -3.43 -4.80
CA ASP A 238 2.69 -2.86 -3.58
C ASP A 238 3.82 -2.46 -2.65
N GLY A 239 3.53 -1.56 -1.72
CA GLY A 239 4.53 -1.05 -0.79
C GLY A 239 3.97 -0.07 0.23
N THR A 240 4.84 0.40 1.13
CA THR A 240 4.50 1.36 2.18
C THR A 240 5.11 2.74 1.88
N LEU A 241 4.50 3.78 2.45
CA LEU A 241 4.99 5.16 2.39
C LEU A 241 5.61 5.55 3.74
N THR A 242 6.77 6.16 3.71
CA THR A 242 7.44 6.68 4.91
C THR A 242 6.80 7.97 5.40
N ALA A 243 6.97 8.27 6.70
CA ALA A 243 6.23 9.32 7.40
C ALA A 243 6.59 10.78 7.08
N SER A 244 7.37 11.06 6.03
CA SER A 244 7.91 12.39 5.70
C SER A 244 6.93 13.36 5.04
N HIS A 245 5.63 13.09 5.09
CA HIS A 245 4.66 13.66 4.17
C HIS A 245 3.48 14.24 4.98
N CYS A 246 3.50 15.56 5.14
CA CYS A 246 2.55 16.33 5.93
C CYS A 246 1.57 17.10 5.03
N ARG A 247 0.29 16.77 5.22
CA ARG A 247 -0.93 17.51 4.86
C ARG A 247 -1.49 17.28 3.46
N TYR A 248 -0.76 17.54 2.39
CA TYR A 248 -1.34 17.42 1.04
C TYR A 248 -0.43 16.64 0.12
N HIS A 249 -0.98 15.58 -0.46
CA HIS A 249 -0.26 14.73 -1.39
C HIS A 249 -1.05 14.60 -2.69
N THR A 250 -0.34 14.76 -3.80
CA THR A 250 -0.84 14.42 -5.12
C THR A 250 -0.29 13.07 -5.52
N PHE A 251 -1.19 12.11 -5.70
CA PHE A 251 -0.88 10.83 -6.31
C PHE A 251 -1.18 10.94 -7.80
N GLU A 252 -0.26 10.49 -8.64
CA GLU A 252 -0.43 10.44 -10.09
C GLU A 252 -0.10 9.02 -10.59
N VAL A 253 -0.97 8.47 -11.44
CA VAL A 253 -0.81 7.19 -12.11
C VAL A 253 -0.80 7.40 -13.61
N TRP A 254 0.11 6.73 -14.31
CA TRP A 254 0.12 6.74 -15.78
C TRP A 254 0.64 5.42 -16.34
N ASN A 255 0.29 5.19 -17.60
CA ASN A 255 0.84 4.09 -18.38
C ASN A 255 2.00 4.60 -19.21
N GLY A 256 3.14 3.93 -19.14
CA GLY A 256 4.36 4.30 -19.81
C GLY A 256 5.13 3.10 -20.31
N THR A 257 6.14 3.35 -21.12
CA THR A 257 7.21 2.36 -21.33
C THR A 257 8.33 2.69 -20.36
N THR A 258 8.73 1.75 -19.53
CA THR A 258 9.90 1.94 -18.67
C THR A 258 11.15 1.94 -19.56
N TYR A 259 11.58 3.11 -20.00
CA TYR A 259 12.94 3.28 -20.50
C TYR A 259 13.84 3.29 -19.28
N TRP A 260 14.43 2.16 -18.87
CA TRP A 260 15.37 2.09 -17.75
C TRP A 260 16.46 3.17 -17.88
N PRO A 261 16.40 4.32 -17.18
CA PRO A 261 17.53 5.22 -17.14
C PRO A 261 18.41 4.70 -16.01
N THR A 262 19.70 4.48 -16.27
CA THR A 262 20.69 4.28 -15.21
C THR A 262 20.45 5.28 -14.07
N PRO A 263 20.36 4.84 -12.80
CA PRO A 263 19.97 5.72 -11.70
C PRO A 263 20.97 6.88 -11.58
N ALA A 264 20.49 8.10 -11.79
CA ALA A 264 21.21 9.29 -11.38
C ALA A 264 21.26 9.31 -9.85
N SER A 265 22.45 9.57 -9.30
CA SER A 265 22.67 9.67 -7.85
C SER A 265 21.75 10.74 -7.25
N PRO A 266 21.15 10.50 -6.06
CA PRO A 266 20.29 11.49 -5.44
C PRO A 266 21.12 12.70 -5.02
N SER A 267 20.95 13.82 -5.73
CA SER A 267 21.38 15.12 -5.23
C SER A 267 20.41 15.54 -4.13
N SER A 268 20.90 15.58 -2.90
CA SER A 268 20.21 16.14 -1.75
C SER A 268 19.99 17.64 -1.93
N THR A 269 18.83 18.04 -2.44
CA THR A 269 18.38 19.42 -2.29
C THR A 269 17.68 19.51 -0.95
N GLY A 270 18.46 19.83 0.09
CA GLY A 270 17.94 20.15 1.41
C GLY A 270 17.06 21.39 1.36
N CYS A 271 15.90 21.33 2.01
CA CYS A 271 15.10 22.51 2.29
C CYS A 271 15.93 23.47 3.14
N HIS A 272 16.14 24.69 2.65
CA HIS A 272 16.74 25.78 3.40
C HIS A 272 15.85 26.13 4.60
N ASP A 273 16.44 26.06 5.79
CA ASP A 273 15.90 26.63 7.02
C ASP A 273 16.46 28.05 7.17
N GLU A 274 15.58 29.04 7.06
CA GLU A 274 15.84 30.45 7.35
C GLU A 274 15.45 30.73 8.81
N ARG A 275 16.43 31.21 9.60
CA ARG A 275 16.41 31.80 10.97
C ARG A 275 17.30 30.97 11.92
N ALA A 276 18.20 31.52 12.73
CA ALA A 276 18.53 32.89 13.07
C ALA A 276 20.01 32.93 13.53
N LEU A 277 20.74 33.95 13.08
CA LEU A 277 22.02 34.35 13.66
C LEU A 277 21.72 35.15 14.93
N SER A 278 22.26 34.73 16.07
CA SER A 278 22.38 35.59 17.26
C SER A 278 23.78 35.47 17.83
N ASP A 279 24.46 36.61 17.83
CA ASP A 279 25.84 36.85 18.25
C ASP A 279 26.10 36.51 19.73
N PHE A 280 27.31 36.01 19.99
CA PHE A 280 27.99 36.06 21.29
C PHE A 280 28.82 37.35 21.39
N PRO A 281 29.02 37.90 22.61
CA PRO A 281 30.30 37.63 23.27
C PRO A 281 30.24 37.45 24.81
N ASP A 282 31.14 36.60 25.31
CA ASP A 282 31.64 36.52 26.71
C ASP A 282 32.96 37.34 26.76
N PRO A 283 33.48 37.95 27.87
CA PRO A 283 33.86 37.25 29.13
C PRO A 283 33.88 38.07 30.46
N ALA A 284 33.76 37.42 31.63
CA ALA A 284 34.62 37.62 32.84
C ALA A 284 34.11 36.94 34.16
N ARG A 285 35.08 36.31 34.85
CA ARG A 285 35.13 35.53 36.14
C ARG A 285 35.12 36.43 37.43
N PRO A 286 35.31 35.95 38.71
CA PRO A 286 35.17 34.63 39.40
C PRO A 286 34.62 34.65 40.89
N VAL A 287 34.71 33.49 41.59
CA VAL A 287 34.83 33.21 43.08
C VAL A 287 33.51 32.94 43.85
N GLY A 288 33.31 31.87 44.65
CA GLY A 288 34.14 30.72 45.05
C GLY A 288 33.47 29.74 46.04
N ALA A 289 34.19 28.63 46.32
CA ALA A 289 34.18 27.69 47.49
C ALA A 289 32.85 27.02 47.92
N ALA A 290 32.74 25.78 48.41
CA ALA A 290 33.52 24.54 48.56
C ALA A 290 32.44 23.46 48.94
N VAL A 291 32.54 22.16 48.65
CA VAL A 291 33.18 21.12 49.48
C VAL A 291 33.06 19.78 48.72
N ARG A 292 34.19 19.05 48.61
CA ARG A 292 34.37 17.61 48.28
C ARG A 292 34.78 16.88 49.58
N PRO A 293 34.68 15.53 49.75
CA PRO A 293 35.40 14.49 48.96
C PRO A 293 34.57 13.18 48.79
N ALA A 294 34.96 12.08 48.12
CA ALA A 294 36.02 11.61 47.22
C ALA A 294 35.43 10.35 46.53
N CYS A 295 35.75 10.00 45.28
CA CYS A 295 36.85 9.07 44.99
C CYS A 295 37.23 9.06 43.50
N ALA A 296 38.55 9.01 43.30
CA ALA A 296 39.37 8.40 42.24
C ALA A 296 39.03 8.52 40.74
N GLN A 297 40.08 8.90 39.99
CA GLN A 297 40.17 9.13 38.55
C GLN A 297 40.96 7.98 37.83
N PRO A 298 41.14 8.04 36.48
CA PRO A 298 41.19 6.88 35.58
C PRO A 298 42.58 6.60 34.96
N GLU A 299 42.68 5.51 34.18
CA GLU A 299 43.77 5.29 33.22
C GLU A 299 43.28 4.89 31.81
N ARG A 300 44.12 5.20 30.82
CA ARG A 300 43.86 5.18 29.37
C ARG A 300 44.48 3.96 28.65
N HIS A 301 44.02 3.78 27.40
CA HIS A 301 44.69 3.23 26.20
C HIS A 301 44.86 1.70 26.05
N HIS A 302 44.21 1.12 25.03
CA HIS A 302 44.92 0.48 23.90
C HIS A 302 44.02 0.16 22.68
N CYS A 303 44.63 0.28 21.52
CA CYS A 303 44.10 0.06 20.17
C CYS A 303 44.48 -1.35 19.68
N GLN A 304 43.56 -2.13 19.12
CA GLN A 304 43.90 -3.28 18.24
C GLN A 304 42.82 -3.61 17.19
N GLN A 305 43.26 -3.48 15.92
CA GLN A 305 43.17 -4.42 14.79
C GLN A 305 41.90 -5.26 14.56
N ARG A 306 41.32 -5.16 13.34
CA ARG A 306 40.98 -6.33 12.50
C ARG A 306 41.20 -6.07 11.00
N ARG A 307 41.93 -6.99 10.37
CA ARG A 307 42.04 -7.23 8.92
C ARG A 307 40.95 -8.22 8.49
N CYS A 308 40.39 -8.04 7.30
CA CYS A 308 39.92 -9.06 6.34
C CYS A 308 39.87 -8.34 4.98
N GLY A 309 40.47 -8.76 3.86
CA GLY A 309 40.91 -10.08 3.44
C GLY A 309 40.15 -10.46 2.17
N ALA A 310 40.61 -9.98 1.01
CA ALA A 310 40.04 -10.27 -0.31
C ALA A 310 40.27 -11.73 -0.74
N ARG A 311 39.29 -12.35 -1.42
CA ARG A 311 39.52 -13.50 -2.30
C ARG A 311 38.67 -13.43 -3.57
N ASN A 312 39.37 -13.39 -4.70
CA ASN A 312 38.92 -13.77 -6.03
C ASN A 312 38.89 -15.31 -6.16
N ARG A 313 37.90 -15.85 -6.88
CA ARG A 313 38.11 -17.04 -7.73
C ARG A 313 37.12 -17.03 -8.91
N ARG A 314 37.70 -17.14 -10.10
CA ARG A 314 37.06 -17.37 -11.41
C ARG A 314 36.83 -18.87 -11.66
N GLN A 315 36.07 -19.11 -12.73
CA GLN A 315 36.02 -20.27 -13.65
C GLN A 315 34.92 -21.30 -13.33
N SER A 316 34.16 -21.90 -14.27
CA SER A 316 34.06 -21.81 -15.75
C SER A 316 33.18 -23.00 -16.25
N ILE A 317 32.23 -22.76 -17.19
CA ILE A 317 31.80 -23.65 -18.33
C ILE A 317 31.15 -25.02 -17.94
N SER A 318 30.12 -25.65 -18.55
CA SER A 318 29.50 -25.73 -19.90
C SER A 318 28.16 -26.52 -19.86
N ASN A 319 27.15 -26.02 -20.59
CA ASN A 319 26.27 -26.67 -21.60
C ASN A 319 25.39 -27.95 -21.37
N PRO A 320 24.35 -28.16 -22.23
CA PRO A 320 23.06 -28.77 -21.88
C PRO A 320 22.85 -30.19 -22.45
N MET A 321 21.79 -30.88 -22.01
CA MET A 321 21.34 -32.15 -22.60
C MET A 321 19.81 -32.25 -22.48
N ARG A 322 19.05 -32.07 -23.57
CA ARG A 322 18.56 -33.06 -24.57
C ARG A 322 17.41 -33.96 -24.06
N LEU A 323 16.24 -33.77 -24.67
CA LEU A 323 15.03 -34.61 -24.62
C LEU A 323 15.27 -36.02 -25.19
N PRO A 324 14.40 -36.99 -24.82
CA PRO A 324 13.97 -38.06 -25.72
C PRO A 324 12.42 -38.13 -25.87
N PRO A 325 11.90 -38.97 -26.79
CA PRO A 325 10.73 -38.66 -27.61
C PRO A 325 9.41 -39.29 -27.16
N ALA A 326 8.35 -38.88 -27.87
CA ALA A 326 6.97 -39.36 -27.79
C ALA A 326 6.79 -40.84 -28.10
N SER A 327 5.66 -41.40 -27.62
CA SER A 327 5.06 -42.61 -28.19
C SER A 327 3.53 -42.47 -28.28
N PRO A 328 2.88 -43.00 -29.34
CA PRO A 328 1.47 -42.80 -29.64
C PRO A 328 0.58 -44.00 -29.28
N GLY A 329 -0.72 -43.76 -29.13
CA GLY A 329 -1.76 -44.77 -29.42
C GLY A 329 -2.85 -44.92 -28.37
N SER A 330 -4.08 -44.52 -28.71
CA SER A 330 -5.22 -45.44 -28.84
C SER A 330 -6.48 -44.68 -29.28
N GLN A 331 -6.96 -45.00 -30.48
CA GLN A 331 -8.35 -44.80 -30.91
C GLN A 331 -9.09 -46.15 -30.81
N ARG A 332 -10.41 -46.05 -30.63
CA ARG A 332 -11.52 -47.04 -30.77
C ARG A 332 -12.13 -47.43 -29.41
N GLY A 333 -13.45 -47.36 -29.22
CA GLY A 333 -14.51 -47.13 -30.19
C GLY A 333 -15.89 -46.87 -29.59
N ALA A 334 -16.85 -46.72 -30.50
CA ALA A 334 -18.26 -46.47 -30.30
C ALA A 334 -19.01 -47.68 -29.71
N ALA A 335 -19.93 -47.39 -28.79
CA ALA A 335 -21.36 -47.72 -28.80
C ALA A 335 -22.01 -46.98 -27.62
#